data_AF-R6TS32-F1
#
_entry.id   AF-R6TS32-F1
#
_cell.length_a   1.000
_cell.length_b   1.000
_cell.length_c   1.000
_cell.angle_alpha   90.00
_cell.angle_beta   90.00
_cell.angle_gamma   90.00
#
_symmetry.space_group_name_H-M   'P 1'
#
loop_
_entity.id
_entity.type
_entity.pdbx_description
1 polymer ?
#
loop_
_entity_poly.entity_id
_entity_poly.type
_entity_poly.pdbx_seq_one_letter_code
_entity_poly.pdbx_strand_id
1 'polypeptide(L)'
;MSGYRYLTLADRQTLEALYLEGDRVQDIADQIGVHVATVYKELKRGETGGLDRNMRREYSATLAQRRLAENFKRRGRKTDEADRSDLAEAVKV
;
A
#
# COMPACT_ATOMS: atom_id res chain seq x y z
N MET A 1 1.60 -4.84 19.56
CA MET A 1 0.54 -4.17 18.78
C MET A 1 1.19 -3.40 17.64
N SER A 2 1.11 -3.89 16.41
CA SER A 2 1.54 -3.09 15.24
C SER A 2 0.44 -2.06 14.98
N GLY A 3 0.76 -0.78 15.13
CA GLY A 3 -0.17 0.32 14.86
C GLY A 3 -0.66 0.29 13.41
N TYR A 4 -1.86 0.82 13.16
CA TYR A 4 -2.38 0.96 11.81
C TYR A 4 -1.53 1.95 11.02
N ARG A 5 -0.58 1.45 10.22
CA ARG A 5 0.22 2.25 9.27
C ARG A 5 0.07 1.72 7.85
N TYR A 6 0.16 2.61 6.88
CA TYR A 6 0.36 2.22 5.49
C TYR A 6 1.84 1.83 5.28
N LEU A 7 2.07 0.83 4.42
CA LEU A 7 3.41 0.57 3.89
C LEU A 7 3.87 1.79 3.10
N THR A 8 5.12 2.19 3.27
CA THR A 8 5.81 3.19 2.47
C THR A 8 6.30 2.56 1.15
N LEU A 9 6.82 3.36 0.23
CA LEU A 9 7.47 2.83 -0.97
C LEU A 9 8.69 1.98 -0.61
N ALA A 10 9.49 2.42 0.39
CA ALA A 10 10.65 1.67 0.85
C ALA A 10 10.24 0.30 1.41
N ASP A 11 9.19 0.24 2.24
CA ASP A 11 8.67 -1.04 2.74
C ASP A 11 8.26 -1.98 1.58
N ARG A 12 7.64 -1.43 0.53
CA ARG A 12 7.23 -2.19 -0.66
C ARG A 12 8.44 -2.73 -1.44
N GLN A 13 9.50 -1.95 -1.57
CA GLN A 13 10.74 -2.36 -2.22
C GLN A 13 11.47 -3.44 -1.42
N THR A 14 11.50 -3.32 -0.09
CA THR A 14 12.00 -4.36 0.80
C THR A 14 11.20 -5.66 0.63
N LEU A 15 9.87 -5.57 0.61
CA LEU A 15 9.00 -6.71 0.35
C LEU A 15 9.33 -7.38 -0.99
N GLU A 16 9.44 -6.59 -2.06
CA GLU A 16 9.75 -7.08 -3.42
C GLU A 16 11.07 -7.85 -3.46
N ALA A 17 12.13 -7.29 -2.90
CA ALA A 17 13.45 -7.91 -2.90
C ALA A 17 13.47 -9.24 -2.12
N LEU A 18 12.95 -9.25 -0.88
CA LEU A 18 12.93 -10.46 -0.04
C LEU A 18 12.02 -11.54 -0.62
N TYR A 19 10.87 -11.14 -1.17
CA TYR A 19 9.94 -12.08 -1.79
C TYR A 19 10.54 -12.74 -3.03
N LEU A 20 11.28 -11.98 -3.85
CA LEU A 20 12.01 -12.49 -5.01
C LEU A 20 13.20 -13.38 -4.61
N GLU A 21 13.83 -13.14 -3.46
CA GLU A 21 14.84 -14.03 -2.88
C GLU A 21 14.23 -15.36 -2.40
N GLY A 22 12.91 -15.41 -2.24
CA GLY A 22 12.18 -16.60 -1.86
C GLY A 22 11.88 -16.68 -0.37
N ASP A 23 12.14 -15.60 0.39
CA ASP A 23 11.89 -15.53 1.82
C ASP A 23 10.43 -15.85 2.16
N ARG A 24 10.23 -16.33 3.39
CA ARG A 24 8.89 -16.65 3.88
C ARG A 24 8.16 -15.36 4.23
N VAL A 25 6.86 -15.32 3.96
CA VAL A 25 6.01 -14.16 4.23
C VAL A 25 6.03 -13.74 5.70
N GLN A 26 6.23 -14.68 6.63
CA GLN A 26 6.38 -14.39 8.06
C GLN A 26 7.64 -13.57 8.33
N ASP A 27 8.79 -14.01 7.83
CA ASP A 27 10.08 -13.34 8.06
C ASP A 27 10.11 -11.94 7.42
N ILE A 28 9.50 -11.80 6.24
CA ILE A 28 9.29 -10.50 5.58
C ILE A 28 8.44 -9.56 6.45
N ALA A 29 7.38 -10.08 7.06
CA ALA A 29 6.50 -9.30 7.92
C ALA A 29 7.23 -8.80 9.17
N ASP A 30 8.03 -9.67 9.78
CA ASP A 30 8.83 -9.36 10.96
C ASP A 30 9.92 -8.31 10.63
N GLN A 31 10.58 -8.45 9.47
CA GLN A 31 11.57 -7.48 8.98
C GLN A 31 10.98 -6.08 8.71
N ILE A 32 9.77 -6.01 8.17
CA ILE A 32 9.07 -4.74 7.86
C ILE A 32 8.36 -4.18 9.12
N GLY A 33 8.15 -4.99 10.14
CA GLY A 33 7.44 -4.61 11.37
C GLY A 33 5.92 -4.51 11.18
N VAL A 34 5.34 -5.36 10.33
CA VAL A 34 3.89 -5.42 10.07
C VAL A 34 3.32 -6.81 10.31
N HIS A 35 2.00 -6.91 10.40
CA HIS A 35 1.36 -8.22 10.49
C HIS A 35 1.43 -8.96 9.14
N VAL A 36 1.57 -10.29 9.17
CA VAL A 36 1.64 -11.16 7.98
C VAL A 36 0.47 -10.93 7.01
N ALA A 37 -0.74 -10.72 7.54
CA ALA A 37 -1.92 -10.42 6.73
C ALA A 37 -1.77 -9.13 5.90
N THR A 38 -0.99 -8.16 6.37
CA THR A 38 -0.67 -6.94 5.61
C THR A 38 0.19 -7.28 4.40
N VAL A 39 1.17 -8.17 4.56
CA VAL A 39 2.04 -8.63 3.46
C VAL A 39 1.21 -9.34 2.39
N TYR A 40 0.33 -10.27 2.75
CA TYR A 40 -0.55 -10.95 1.76
C TYR A 40 -1.47 -9.99 1.01
N LYS A 41 -2.04 -9.00 1.71
CA LYS A 41 -2.88 -7.96 1.06
C LYS A 41 -2.05 -7.09 0.11
N GLU A 42 -0.81 -6.79 0.48
CA GLU A 42 0.09 -6.02 -0.37
C GLU A 42 0.53 -6.82 -1.58
N LEU A 43 0.89 -8.09 -1.42
CA LEU A 43 1.21 -9.01 -2.53
C LEU A 43 0.09 -9.04 -3.56
N LYS A 44 -1.17 -9.19 -3.11
CA LYS A 44 -2.34 -9.13 -3.98
C LYS A 44 -2.51 -7.77 -4.66
N ARG A 45 -2.17 -6.67 -3.98
CA ARG A 45 -2.23 -5.32 -4.56
C ARG A 45 -1.15 -5.12 -5.63
N GLY A 46 0.04 -5.69 -5.48
CA GLY A 46 1.14 -5.56 -6.43
C GLY A 46 1.26 -6.69 -7.46
N GLU A 47 0.33 -7.65 -7.47
CA GLU A 47 0.35 -8.77 -8.41
C GLU A 47 0.32 -8.30 -9.87
N THR A 48 1.31 -8.75 -10.65
CA THR A 48 1.47 -8.41 -12.09
C THR A 48 0.64 -9.32 -12.99
N GLY A 49 0.29 -10.51 -12.51
CA GLY A 49 -0.38 -11.58 -13.27
C GLY A 49 0.58 -12.63 -13.83
N GLY A 50 1.89 -12.40 -13.73
CA GLY A 50 2.94 -13.36 -14.08
C GLY A 50 3.39 -14.24 -12.92
N LEU A 51 4.35 -15.11 -13.22
CA LEU A 51 5.11 -15.85 -12.22
C LEU A 51 6.54 -15.32 -12.14
N ASP A 52 7.11 -15.32 -10.94
CA ASP A 52 8.50 -14.98 -10.69
C ASP A 52 9.44 -16.19 -10.89
N ARG A 53 10.75 -15.97 -10.67
CA ARG A 53 11.78 -17.02 -10.76
C ARG A 53 11.59 -18.17 -9.76
N ASN A 54 10.77 -17.98 -8.73
CA ASN A 54 10.45 -18.95 -7.69
C ASN A 54 9.10 -19.65 -7.96
N MET A 55 8.51 -19.47 -9.16
CA MET A 55 7.20 -19.97 -9.55
C MET A 55 6.05 -19.49 -8.63
N ARG A 56 6.23 -18.35 -7.96
CA ARG A 56 5.19 -17.67 -7.19
C ARG A 56 4.59 -16.56 -8.05
N ARG A 57 3.42 -16.05 -7.63
CA ARG A 57 2.83 -14.86 -8.27
C ARG A 57 3.80 -13.70 -8.17
N GLU A 58 4.18 -13.15 -9.31
CA GLU A 58 5.10 -12.03 -9.37
C GLU A 58 4.46 -10.78 -8.74
N TYR A 59 5.27 -10.08 -7.95
CA TYR A 59 4.87 -8.88 -7.23
C TYR A 59 5.73 -7.70 -7.69
N SER A 60 5.08 -6.54 -7.91
CA SER A 60 5.75 -5.28 -8.22
C SER A 60 5.42 -4.19 -7.20
N ALA A 61 6.47 -3.64 -6.57
CA ALA A 61 6.36 -2.56 -5.59
C ALA A 61 5.77 -1.28 -6.20
N THR A 62 6.22 -0.94 -7.41
CA THR A 62 5.79 0.25 -8.15
C THR A 62 4.32 0.15 -8.57
N LEU A 63 3.89 -1.03 -9.03
CA LEU A 63 2.49 -1.31 -9.36
C LEU A 63 1.59 -1.20 -8.13
N ALA A 64 2.03 -1.76 -6.99
CA ALA A 64 1.29 -1.69 -5.74
C ALA A 64 1.13 -0.24 -5.26
N GLN A 65 2.20 0.56 -5.32
CA GLN A 65 2.20 1.98 -4.99
C GLN A 65 1.23 2.77 -5.89
N ARG A 66 1.30 2.53 -7.21
CA ARG A 66 0.41 3.18 -8.18
C ARG A 66 -1.05 2.87 -7.90
N ARG A 67 -1.39 1.59 -7.69
CA ARG A 67 -2.76 1.15 -7.37
C ARG A 67 -3.26 1.77 -6.06
N LEU A 68 -2.41 1.89 -5.05
CA LEU A 68 -2.76 2.58 -3.80
C LEU A 68 -3.10 4.06 -4.05
N ALA A 69 -2.27 4.77 -4.82
CA ALA A 69 -2.52 6.17 -5.17
C ALA A 69 -3.81 6.35 -5.98
N GLU A 70 -4.07 5.47 -6.96
CA GLU A 70 -5.32 5.47 -7.74
C GLU A 70 -6.55 5.22 -6.85
N ASN A 71 -6.46 4.30 -5.88
CA ASN A 71 -7.53 4.04 -4.93
C ASN A 71 -7.82 5.26 -4.05
N PHE A 72 -6.79 5.98 -3.59
CA PHE A 72 -6.98 7.23 -2.85
C PHE A 72 -7.67 8.29 -3.71
N LYS A 73 -7.30 8.44 -4.98
CA LYS A 73 -7.96 9.37 -5.91
C LYS A 73 -9.45 9.04 -6.11
N ARG A 74 -9.80 7.75 -6.18
CA ARG A 74 -11.19 7.27 -6.40
C ARG A 74 -12.10 7.43 -5.19
N ARG A 75 -11.55 7.51 -3.97
CA ARG A 75 -12.34 7.59 -2.73
C ARG A 75 -13.13 8.89 -2.59
N GLY A 76 -12.89 9.88 -3.45
CA GLY A 76 -13.44 11.22 -3.34
C GLY A 76 -12.87 11.97 -2.13
N ARG A 77 -12.89 13.30 -2.17
CA ARG A 77 -12.62 14.11 -0.98
C ARG A 77 -13.93 14.12 -0.17
N LYS A 78 -13.94 13.55 1.04
CA LYS A 78 -14.93 14.02 2.01
C LYS A 78 -14.44 15.41 2.40
N THR A 79 -15.17 16.45 2.01
CA THR A 79 -14.99 17.77 2.59
C THR A 79 -15.23 17.58 4.08
N ASP A 80 -14.19 17.79 4.88
CA ASP A 80 -14.38 17.88 6.31
C ASP A 80 -15.27 19.09 6.60
N GLU A 81 -16.05 19.05 7.67
CA GLU A 81 -17.03 20.10 7.99
C GLU A 81 -16.36 21.48 8.18
N ALA A 82 -15.07 21.48 8.54
CA ALA A 82 -14.19 22.65 8.57
C ALA A 82 -13.87 23.23 7.17
N ASP A 83 -13.61 22.39 6.17
CA ASP A 83 -13.41 22.87 4.78
C ASP A 83 -14.72 23.50 4.22
N ARG A 84 -15.89 23.13 4.78
CA ARG A 84 -17.20 23.66 4.38
C ARG A 84 -17.48 25.04 4.99
N SER A 85 -17.01 25.33 6.20
CA SER A 85 -17.15 26.67 6.81
C SER A 85 -16.33 27.71 6.07
N ASP A 86 -15.11 27.37 5.68
CA ASP A 86 -14.17 28.29 5.02
C ASP A 86 -14.67 28.71 3.63
N LEU A 87 -15.32 27.79 2.91
CA LEU A 87 -15.96 28.08 1.62
C LEU A 87 -17.24 28.92 1.76
N ALA A 88 -17.97 28.77 2.85
CA ALA A 88 -19.18 29.57 3.12
C ALA A 88 -18.83 31.01 3.53
N GLU A 89 -17.67 31.22 4.14
CA GLU A 89 -17.18 32.53 4.55
C GLU A 89 -16.55 33.31 3.37
N ALA A 90 -15.89 32.63 2.43
CA ALA A 90 -15.31 33.24 1.24
C ALA A 90 -16.34 33.74 0.20
N VAL A 91 -17.58 33.25 0.22
CA VAL A 91 -18.66 33.65 -0.72
C VAL A 91 -19.42 34.90 -0.25
N LYS A 92 -19.11 35.45 0.93
CA LYS A 92 -19.77 36.62 1.52
C LYS A 92 -19.18 38.00 1.15
N VAL A 93 -18.28 38.08 0.16
CA VAL A 93 -17.67 39.34 -0.32
C VAL A 93 -18.39 39.89 -1.54
#